data_AF-A0A8B8E139-F1
#
_entry.id   AF-A0A8B8E139-F1
#
_cell.length_a   1.000
_cell.length_b   1.000
_cell.length_c   1.000
_cell.angle_alpha   90.00
_cell.angle_beta   90.00
_cell.angle_gamma   90.00
#
_symmetry.space_group_name_H-M   'P 1'
#
loop_
_entity.id
_entity.type
_entity.pdbx_description
1 polymer ?
#
loop_
_entity_poly.entity_id
_entity_poly.type
_entity_poly.pdbx_seq_one_letter_code
_entity_poly.pdbx_strand_id
1 'polypeptide(L)'
;MDASDEIEQFFGVYLLYNVNPQFKGRTYIGFTVNPNRRIQQHNKGKQAGGAWRTHGRGPWEMVLIIHGFPNEISALRFEWAWQNPKKSRRLKHLPGKTKKENQFQYRFRIVSAMLNTCPWCRFALTIRWLKQQYVLDFPLEYNPPSHMPITYGPIRIKKGKTNTRRENDGSSNQQGDAEEFLSLQRNSVRCCVCRERTRESDTLLKCVHPKCSMQAHIICLAKKFLSSQPGQIVPIDGKCPVCKAVVLWGDLIRARQGCYQNLEECTSAEEDAEDDNWTQQLQSQVT
;
A
#
# COMPACT_ATOMS: atom_id res chain seq x y z
N MET A 1 -2.43 -0.65 -20.94
CA MET A 1 -1.39 0.07 -20.19
C MET A 1 -1.37 -0.44 -18.75
N ASP A 2 -0.21 -0.85 -18.24
CA ASP A 2 -0.04 -1.41 -16.90
C ASP A 2 0.37 -0.30 -15.93
N ALA A 3 -0.62 0.31 -15.25
CA ALA A 3 -0.40 1.40 -14.28
C ALA A 3 0.27 0.84 -13.01
N SER A 4 1.59 0.69 -13.06
CA SER A 4 2.36 0.11 -11.97
C SER A 4 2.53 1.09 -10.82
N ASP A 5 1.71 0.96 -9.77
CA ASP A 5 1.81 1.75 -8.54
C ASP A 5 3.26 1.84 -8.02
N GLU A 6 3.78 3.06 -7.89
CA GLU A 6 5.08 3.31 -7.28
C GLU A 6 4.92 3.65 -5.80
N ILE A 7 5.56 2.88 -4.93
CA ILE A 7 5.35 2.95 -3.48
C ILE A 7 6.66 3.29 -2.77
N GLU A 8 6.70 4.45 -2.12
CA GLU A 8 7.74 4.78 -1.14
C GLU A 8 7.42 4.12 0.22
N GLN A 9 8.47 3.73 0.96
CA GLN A 9 8.36 3.05 2.28
C GLN A 9 7.44 1.81 2.26
N PHE A 10 7.75 0.85 1.39
CA PHE A 10 6.98 -0.38 1.26
C PHE A 10 7.03 -1.28 2.51
N PHE A 11 5.86 -1.63 3.05
CA PHE A 11 5.67 -2.68 4.07
C PHE A 11 4.63 -3.69 3.57
N GLY A 12 5.00 -4.95 3.42
CA GLY A 12 4.09 -5.99 2.93
C GLY A 12 4.24 -7.35 3.61
N VAL A 13 3.13 -8.06 3.73
CA VAL A 13 3.03 -9.44 4.25
C VAL A 13 2.54 -10.35 3.12
N TYR A 14 3.33 -11.34 2.76
CA TYR A 14 3.10 -12.21 1.61
C TYR A 14 2.79 -13.66 1.97
N LEU A 15 2.16 -14.34 1.02
CA LEU A 15 1.98 -15.77 0.98
C LEU A 15 2.82 -16.34 -0.17
N LEU A 16 3.72 -17.26 0.16
CA LEU A 16 4.42 -18.11 -0.80
C LEU A 16 3.64 -19.40 -1.04
N TYR A 17 3.68 -19.87 -2.28
CA TYR A 17 3.27 -21.19 -2.70
C TYR A 17 4.50 -21.97 -3.18
N ASN A 18 4.55 -23.27 -2.88
CA ASN A 18 5.63 -24.15 -3.30
C ASN A 18 5.24 -24.92 -4.57
N VAL A 19 6.06 -24.81 -5.63
CA VAL A 19 5.83 -25.47 -6.92
C VAL A 19 6.70 -26.69 -7.16
N ASN A 20 7.68 -26.98 -6.29
CA ASN A 20 8.48 -28.20 -6.37
C ASN A 20 7.56 -29.42 -6.25
N PRO A 21 7.60 -30.40 -7.16
CA PRO A 21 6.72 -31.59 -7.11
C PRO A 21 6.71 -32.30 -5.75
N GLN A 22 7.86 -32.42 -5.08
CA GLN A 22 8.02 -33.09 -3.80
C GLN A 22 7.42 -32.30 -2.62
N PHE A 23 7.23 -30.98 -2.78
CA PHE A 23 6.74 -30.07 -1.74
C PHE A 23 5.51 -29.26 -2.17
N LYS A 24 4.86 -29.66 -3.28
CA LYS A 24 3.80 -28.91 -3.96
C LYS A 24 2.65 -28.56 -3.00
N GLY A 25 2.17 -27.33 -3.06
CA GLY A 25 1.08 -26.87 -2.19
C GLY A 25 1.47 -26.51 -0.76
N ARG A 26 2.75 -26.67 -0.36
CA ARG A 26 3.23 -26.08 0.89
C ARG A 26 3.23 -24.56 0.80
N THR A 27 2.84 -23.91 1.89
CA THR A 27 2.80 -22.45 2.00
C THR A 27 3.79 -21.91 3.01
N TYR A 28 4.26 -20.69 2.81
CA TYR A 28 4.97 -19.91 3.83
C TYR A 28 4.41 -18.48 3.86
N ILE A 29 4.25 -17.90 5.06
CA ILE A 29 3.82 -16.51 5.23
C ILE A 29 5.00 -15.75 5.81
N GLY A 30 5.29 -14.56 5.28
CA GLY A 30 6.38 -13.72 5.78
C GLY A 30 6.17 -12.23 5.55
N PHE A 31 6.92 -11.41 6.26
CA PHE A 31 7.03 -9.96 6.07
C PHE A 31 8.20 -9.58 5.15
N THR A 32 8.09 -8.45 4.43
CA THR A 32 9.18 -7.83 3.66
C THR A 32 8.97 -6.34 3.39
N VAL A 33 10.09 -5.62 3.24
CA VAL A 33 10.18 -4.27 2.64
C VAL A 33 10.62 -4.28 1.17
N ASN A 34 10.94 -5.45 0.62
CA ASN A 34 11.31 -5.63 -0.79
C ASN A 34 10.95 -7.05 -1.27
N PRO A 35 9.78 -7.23 -1.95
CA PRO A 35 9.30 -8.53 -2.40
C PRO A 35 10.26 -9.24 -3.37
N ASN A 36 10.77 -8.49 -4.35
CA ASN A 36 11.62 -9.00 -5.43
C ASN A 36 12.96 -9.55 -4.89
N ARG A 37 13.58 -8.84 -3.93
CA ARG A 37 14.73 -9.37 -3.18
C ARG A 37 14.34 -10.58 -2.35
N ARG A 38 13.21 -10.51 -1.63
CA ARG A 38 12.83 -11.55 -0.66
C ARG A 38 12.54 -12.90 -1.29
N ILE A 39 11.86 -12.95 -2.44
CA ILE A 39 11.60 -14.21 -3.15
C ILE A 39 12.90 -14.88 -3.63
N GLN A 40 13.88 -14.09 -4.09
CA GLN A 40 15.20 -14.61 -4.43
C GLN A 40 15.92 -15.20 -3.21
N GLN A 41 15.84 -14.56 -2.03
CA GLN A 41 16.41 -15.10 -0.79
C GLN A 41 15.79 -16.46 -0.43
N HIS A 42 14.47 -16.62 -0.55
CA HIS A 42 13.79 -17.89 -0.27
C HIS A 42 14.25 -19.02 -1.21
N ASN A 43 14.45 -18.71 -2.49
CA ASN A 43 14.88 -19.68 -3.49
C ASN A 43 16.39 -19.99 -3.45
N LYS A 44 17.25 -19.01 -3.12
CA LYS A 44 18.69 -19.22 -2.83
C LYS A 44 18.93 -19.92 -1.48
N GLY A 45 17.98 -19.85 -0.55
CA GLY A 45 18.02 -20.56 0.73
C GLY A 45 18.68 -19.78 1.88
N LYS A 46 18.94 -20.47 3.01
CA LYS A 46 19.29 -19.83 4.29
C LYS A 46 20.54 -18.94 4.23
N GLN A 47 21.55 -19.33 3.46
CA GLN A 47 22.82 -18.58 3.35
C GLN A 47 22.66 -17.23 2.64
N ALA A 48 21.59 -17.06 1.84
CA ALA A 48 21.23 -15.79 1.22
C ALA A 48 20.23 -14.96 2.06
N GLY A 49 20.00 -15.33 3.34
CA GLY A 49 19.00 -14.72 4.21
C GLY A 49 17.57 -15.25 4.03
N GLY A 50 17.38 -16.34 3.30
CA GLY A 50 16.09 -17.04 3.19
C GLY A 50 15.67 -17.68 4.51
N ALA A 51 14.37 -17.78 4.77
CA ALA A 51 13.88 -18.40 6.00
C ALA A 51 14.28 -19.89 6.10
N TRP A 52 14.68 -20.36 7.29
CA TRP A 52 15.02 -21.78 7.52
C TRP A 52 13.92 -22.73 7.06
N ARG A 53 12.65 -22.36 7.26
CA ARG A 53 11.48 -23.17 6.86
C ARG A 53 11.35 -23.35 5.34
N THR A 54 11.93 -22.46 4.52
CA THR A 54 11.87 -22.53 3.04
C THR A 54 13.14 -23.12 2.40
N HIS A 55 14.23 -23.23 3.15
CA HIS A 55 15.53 -23.73 2.66
C HIS A 55 15.43 -25.16 2.11
N GLY A 56 16.12 -25.43 0.99
CA GLY A 56 16.20 -26.75 0.35
C GLY A 56 14.89 -27.25 -0.27
N ARG A 57 13.86 -26.40 -0.36
CA ARG A 57 12.50 -26.79 -0.79
C ARG A 57 11.99 -26.00 -2.00
N GLY A 58 12.82 -25.15 -2.60
CA GLY A 58 12.43 -24.36 -3.78
C GLY A 58 12.11 -25.24 -5.00
N PRO A 59 11.43 -24.69 -6.02
CA PRO A 59 11.08 -23.28 -6.15
C PRO A 59 9.85 -22.87 -5.32
N TRP A 60 9.91 -21.65 -4.79
CA TRP A 60 8.80 -20.93 -4.21
C TRP A 60 8.39 -19.79 -5.15
N GLU A 61 7.08 -19.59 -5.28
CA GLU A 61 6.50 -18.41 -5.90
C GLU A 61 5.84 -17.55 -4.81
N MET A 62 5.99 -16.22 -4.88
CA MET A 62 5.17 -15.30 -4.11
C MET A 62 3.89 -15.06 -4.91
N VAL A 63 2.74 -15.45 -4.37
CA VAL A 63 1.48 -15.48 -5.12
C VAL A 63 0.51 -14.37 -4.73
N LEU A 64 0.54 -13.99 -3.45
CA LEU A 64 -0.31 -12.95 -2.86
C LEU A 64 0.53 -12.12 -1.89
N ILE A 65 0.31 -10.80 -1.88
CA ILE A 65 0.91 -9.90 -0.90
C ILE A 65 -0.08 -8.81 -0.49
N ILE A 66 -0.26 -8.66 0.82
CA ILE A 66 -1.00 -7.56 1.43
C ILE A 66 0.01 -6.46 1.76
N HIS A 67 -0.20 -5.23 1.30
CA HIS A 67 0.73 -4.12 1.54
C HIS A 67 -0.02 -2.82 1.83
N GLY A 68 0.72 -1.71 2.05
CA GLY A 68 0.13 -0.44 2.52
C GLY A 68 -0.02 -0.38 4.05
N PHE A 69 0.71 -1.21 4.80
CA PHE A 69 0.75 -1.10 6.25
C PHE A 69 1.40 0.22 6.68
N PRO A 70 0.88 0.91 7.71
CA PRO A 70 1.38 2.23 8.12
C PRO A 70 2.77 2.20 8.78
N ASN A 71 3.27 1.02 9.14
CA ASN A 71 4.60 0.77 9.69
C ASN A 71 4.87 -0.74 9.79
N GLU A 72 6.15 -1.10 9.94
CA GLU A 72 6.63 -2.47 10.17
C GLU A 72 5.92 -3.16 11.34
N ILE A 73 5.74 -2.50 12.49
CA ILE A 73 5.09 -3.10 13.68
C ILE A 73 3.68 -3.60 13.35
N SER A 74 2.93 -2.84 12.55
CA SER A 74 1.57 -3.20 12.12
C SER A 74 1.59 -4.39 11.14
N ALA A 75 2.56 -4.44 10.24
CA ALA A 75 2.76 -5.56 9.32
C ALA A 75 3.19 -6.84 10.05
N LEU A 76 4.16 -6.78 10.97
CA LEU A 76 4.62 -7.92 11.77
C LEU A 76 3.50 -8.48 12.67
N ARG A 77 2.66 -7.62 13.26
CA ARG A 77 1.47 -8.04 14.01
C ARG A 77 0.44 -8.77 13.14
N PHE A 78 0.30 -8.36 11.87
CA PHE A 78 -0.54 -9.05 10.89
C PHE A 78 0.09 -10.40 10.50
N GLU A 79 1.36 -10.42 10.11
CA GLU A 79 2.11 -11.64 9.77
C GLU A 79 2.00 -12.71 10.86
N TRP A 80 2.28 -12.35 12.12
CA TRP A 80 2.22 -13.29 13.24
C TRP A 80 0.81 -13.88 13.42
N ALA A 81 -0.23 -13.05 13.29
CA ALA A 81 -1.61 -13.50 13.42
C ALA A 81 -2.01 -14.45 12.27
N TRP A 82 -1.58 -14.15 11.03
CA TRP A 82 -1.84 -14.98 9.85
C TRP A 82 -1.09 -16.32 9.91
N GLN A 83 0.14 -16.33 10.43
CA GLN A 83 0.90 -17.54 10.74
C GLN A 83 0.21 -18.37 11.82
N ASN A 84 -0.29 -17.73 12.89
CA ASN A 84 -0.77 -18.35 14.13
C ASN A 84 -2.26 -18.08 14.47
N PRO A 85 -3.23 -18.36 13.58
CA PRO A 85 -4.63 -17.95 13.78
C PRO A 85 -5.25 -18.51 15.08
N LYS A 86 -4.96 -19.78 15.42
CA LYS A 86 -5.42 -20.41 16.67
C LYS A 86 -4.86 -19.77 17.96
N LYS A 87 -3.70 -19.11 17.89
CA LYS A 87 -3.09 -18.39 19.05
C LYS A 87 -3.51 -16.92 19.10
N SER A 88 -3.85 -16.33 17.95
CA SER A 88 -4.30 -14.94 17.88
C SER A 88 -5.65 -14.77 18.58
N ARG A 89 -5.69 -13.90 19.60
CA ARG A 89 -6.94 -13.50 20.28
C ARG A 89 -8.03 -13.05 19.31
N ARG A 90 -7.63 -12.50 18.15
CA ARG A 90 -8.52 -11.98 17.11
C ARG A 90 -9.05 -13.04 16.14
N LEU A 91 -8.40 -14.21 16.04
CA LEU A 91 -8.68 -15.22 15.01
C LEU A 91 -8.95 -16.62 15.59
N LYS A 92 -8.76 -16.83 16.90
CA LYS A 92 -8.95 -18.13 17.55
C LYS A 92 -10.38 -18.70 17.46
N HIS A 93 -11.36 -17.85 17.15
CA HIS A 93 -12.76 -18.23 16.95
C HIS A 93 -13.05 -18.71 15.52
N LEU A 94 -12.16 -18.43 14.55
CA LEU A 94 -12.35 -18.84 13.16
C LEU A 94 -12.17 -20.36 13.02
N PRO A 95 -12.97 -21.02 12.16
CA PRO A 95 -12.87 -22.45 11.97
C PRO A 95 -11.51 -22.84 11.39
N GLY A 96 -10.91 -23.87 11.99
CA GLY A 96 -9.64 -24.44 11.56
C GLY A 96 -9.69 -25.06 10.16
N LYS A 97 -8.55 -25.55 9.69
CA LYS A 97 -8.44 -26.16 8.37
C LYS A 97 -9.32 -27.43 8.25
N THR A 98 -10.21 -27.45 7.26
CA THR A 98 -11.04 -28.61 6.91
C THR A 98 -10.29 -29.61 6.01
N LYS A 99 -10.91 -30.78 5.76
CA LYS A 99 -10.43 -31.75 4.76
C LYS A 99 -10.66 -31.29 3.31
N LYS A 100 -11.68 -30.45 3.07
CA LYS A 100 -12.07 -29.98 1.72
C LYS A 100 -11.16 -28.86 1.18
N GLU A 101 -10.54 -28.08 2.06
CA GLU A 101 -9.62 -27.01 1.65
C GLU A 101 -8.15 -27.47 1.69
N ASN A 102 -7.33 -27.04 0.73
CA ASN A 102 -5.88 -27.23 0.76
C ASN A 102 -5.20 -26.20 1.68
N GLN A 103 -3.88 -26.29 1.85
CA GLN A 103 -3.16 -25.40 2.77
C GLN A 103 -3.13 -23.94 2.29
N PHE A 104 -3.16 -23.70 0.98
CA PHE A 104 -3.19 -22.38 0.35
C PHE A 104 -4.56 -21.71 0.50
N GLN A 105 -5.65 -22.41 0.15
CA GLN A 105 -7.03 -21.98 0.38
C GLN A 105 -7.29 -21.63 1.85
N TYR A 106 -6.82 -22.46 2.79
CA TYR A 106 -6.92 -22.16 4.21
C TYR A 106 -6.22 -20.86 4.61
N ARG A 107 -4.99 -20.61 4.11
CA ARG A 107 -4.30 -19.35 4.40
C ARG A 107 -5.00 -18.17 3.75
N PHE A 108 -5.56 -18.33 2.55
CA PHE A 108 -6.36 -17.29 1.92
C PHE A 108 -7.61 -16.94 2.74
N ARG A 109 -8.46 -17.93 3.07
CA ARG A 109 -9.65 -17.74 3.92
C ARG A 109 -9.35 -17.03 5.24
N ILE A 110 -8.24 -17.37 5.89
CA ILE A 110 -7.80 -16.67 7.12
C ILE A 110 -7.42 -15.20 6.84
N VAL A 111 -6.77 -14.87 5.73
CA VAL A 111 -6.43 -13.47 5.43
C VAL A 111 -7.66 -12.66 5.03
N SER A 112 -8.62 -13.24 4.29
CA SER A 112 -9.91 -12.62 3.99
C SER A 112 -10.64 -12.19 5.28
N ALA A 113 -10.68 -13.07 6.29
CA ALA A 113 -11.25 -12.75 7.60
C ALA A 113 -10.43 -11.69 8.36
N MET A 114 -9.09 -11.70 8.25
CA MET A 114 -8.23 -10.68 8.86
C MET A 114 -8.43 -9.29 8.27
N LEU A 115 -8.63 -9.16 6.96
CA LEU A 115 -8.92 -7.88 6.29
C LEU A 115 -10.22 -7.25 6.83
N ASN A 116 -11.15 -8.06 7.33
CA ASN A 116 -12.40 -7.63 7.96
C ASN A 116 -12.33 -7.48 9.50
N THR A 117 -11.17 -7.71 10.12
CA THR A 117 -11.02 -7.73 11.58
C THR A 117 -10.28 -6.49 12.11
N CYS A 118 -10.84 -5.82 13.12
CA CYS A 118 -10.19 -4.68 13.78
C CYS A 118 -8.84 -5.07 14.42
N PRO A 119 -7.76 -4.26 14.28
CA PRO A 119 -7.74 -2.92 13.68
C PRO A 119 -7.51 -2.90 12.15
N TRP A 120 -7.23 -4.05 11.53
CA TRP A 120 -6.75 -4.13 10.16
C TRP A 120 -7.77 -3.66 9.12
N CYS A 121 -9.07 -3.85 9.40
CA CYS A 121 -10.18 -3.37 8.56
C CYS A 121 -10.34 -1.84 8.44
N ARG A 122 -9.44 -1.06 9.04
CA ARG A 122 -9.36 0.41 8.89
C ARG A 122 -7.99 0.89 8.42
N PHE A 123 -7.12 -0.03 8.00
CA PHE A 123 -5.86 0.30 7.34
C PHE A 123 -6.10 0.40 5.84
N ALA A 124 -5.40 1.31 5.16
CA ALA A 124 -5.49 1.51 3.71
C ALA A 124 -4.71 0.44 2.93
N LEU A 125 -4.97 -0.83 3.23
CA LEU A 125 -4.26 -1.98 2.68
C LEU A 125 -4.67 -2.23 1.23
N THR A 126 -3.70 -2.73 0.46
CA THR A 126 -3.91 -3.23 -0.90
C THR A 126 -3.71 -4.74 -0.89
N ILE A 127 -4.64 -5.47 -1.50
CA ILE A 127 -4.53 -6.90 -1.77
C ILE A 127 -3.93 -7.04 -3.17
N ARG A 128 -2.69 -7.53 -3.31
CA ARG A 128 -2.06 -7.69 -4.63
C ARG A 128 -1.77 -9.15 -4.98
N TRP A 129 -2.40 -9.63 -6.05
CA TRP A 129 -2.13 -10.94 -6.65
C TRP A 129 -0.98 -10.84 -7.64
N LEU A 130 0.14 -11.52 -7.35
CA LEU A 130 1.35 -11.44 -8.18
C LEU A 130 1.35 -12.44 -9.35
N LYS A 131 0.42 -13.40 -9.35
CA LYS A 131 0.35 -14.54 -10.27
C LYS A 131 -1.11 -14.95 -10.50
N GLN A 132 -1.61 -14.75 -11.72
CA GLN A 132 -3.04 -14.91 -12.05
C GLN A 132 -3.58 -16.32 -11.78
N GLN A 133 -2.77 -17.35 -12.00
CA GLN A 133 -3.16 -18.76 -11.83
C GLN A 133 -3.37 -19.20 -10.37
N TYR A 134 -3.17 -18.32 -9.40
CA TYR A 134 -3.43 -18.57 -7.97
C TYR A 134 -4.54 -17.70 -7.39
N VAL A 135 -5.17 -16.84 -8.20
CA VAL A 135 -6.30 -16.01 -7.75
C VAL A 135 -7.41 -16.92 -7.22
N LEU A 136 -7.96 -16.54 -6.08
CA LEU A 136 -9.10 -17.20 -5.44
C LEU A 136 -10.19 -16.16 -5.19
N ASP A 137 -11.44 -16.56 -5.41
CA ASP A 137 -12.60 -15.76 -5.03
C ASP A 137 -12.68 -15.64 -3.51
N PHE A 138 -13.07 -14.46 -3.04
CA PHE A 138 -13.26 -14.22 -1.61
C PHE A 138 -14.49 -15.00 -1.10
N PRO A 139 -14.41 -15.61 0.10
CA PRO A 139 -15.59 -16.13 0.78
C PRO A 139 -16.63 -15.01 0.92
N LEU A 140 -17.92 -15.33 0.72
CA LEU A 140 -19.00 -14.34 0.71
C LEU A 140 -19.05 -13.53 2.02
N GLU A 141 -18.76 -14.19 3.14
CA GLU A 141 -18.70 -13.61 4.48
C GLU A 141 -17.44 -12.76 4.75
N TYR A 142 -16.43 -12.82 3.87
CA TYR A 142 -15.13 -12.15 4.02
C TYR A 142 -14.67 -11.40 2.75
N ASN A 143 -15.62 -10.81 2.01
CA ASN A 143 -15.30 -9.84 0.96
C ASN A 143 -14.44 -8.68 1.52
N PRO A 144 -13.43 -8.16 0.80
CA PRO A 144 -12.61 -7.06 1.30
C PRO A 144 -13.44 -5.79 1.54
N PRO A 145 -13.09 -4.97 2.57
CA PRO A 145 -13.64 -3.64 2.72
C PRO A 145 -13.44 -2.80 1.44
N SER A 146 -14.45 -2.01 1.04
CA SER A 146 -14.47 -1.26 -0.23
C SER A 146 -13.32 -0.26 -0.45
N HIS A 147 -12.64 0.15 0.62
CA HIS A 147 -11.48 1.03 0.59
C HIS A 147 -10.13 0.30 0.42
N MET A 148 -10.14 -1.04 0.36
CA MET A 148 -8.96 -1.88 0.14
C MET A 148 -8.94 -2.39 -1.30
N PRO A 149 -8.16 -1.78 -2.21
CA PRO A 149 -8.14 -2.19 -3.60
C PRO A 149 -7.54 -3.59 -3.77
N ILE A 150 -8.12 -4.36 -4.68
CA ILE A 150 -7.56 -5.61 -5.21
C ILE A 150 -6.78 -5.23 -6.49
N THR A 151 -5.50 -5.56 -6.55
CA THR A 151 -4.61 -5.27 -7.67
C THR A 151 -3.89 -6.54 -8.13
N TYR A 152 -3.33 -6.48 -9.34
CA TYR A 152 -2.69 -7.62 -10.00
C TYR A 152 -1.30 -7.24 -10.50
N GLY A 153 -0.47 -8.25 -10.78
CA GLY A 153 0.85 -8.05 -11.39
C GLY A 153 1.96 -7.68 -10.40
N PRO A 154 3.21 -7.52 -10.89
CA PRO A 154 4.41 -7.36 -10.07
C PRO A 154 4.43 -6.04 -9.28
N ILE A 155 5.28 -5.97 -8.26
CA ILE A 155 5.52 -4.74 -7.48
C ILE A 155 6.80 -4.06 -7.96
N ARG A 156 6.69 -2.77 -8.29
CA ARG A 156 7.82 -1.86 -8.50
C ARG A 156 8.03 -1.02 -7.25
N ILE A 157 9.28 -0.88 -6.79
CA ILE A 157 9.64 -0.08 -5.61
C ILE A 157 10.67 0.94 -6.03
N LYS A 158 10.32 2.24 -5.96
CA LYS A 158 11.30 3.32 -6.05
C LYS A 158 12.15 3.31 -4.77
N LYS A 159 13.48 3.34 -4.93
CA LYS A 159 14.38 3.67 -3.82
C LYS A 159 14.23 5.17 -3.57
N GLY A 160 13.70 5.56 -2.42
CA GLY A 160 13.61 6.97 -2.05
C GLY A 160 15.00 7.64 -2.13
N LYS A 161 15.05 8.83 -2.73
CA LYS A 161 16.28 9.63 -2.75
C LYS A 161 16.61 10.01 -1.30
N THR A 162 17.78 9.60 -0.81
CA THR A 162 18.29 10.12 0.46
C THR A 162 18.56 11.61 0.28
N ASN A 163 17.72 12.46 0.87
CA ASN A 163 17.99 13.90 0.99
C ASN A 163 19.17 14.08 1.96
N THR A 164 20.38 13.94 1.44
CA THR A 164 21.58 14.53 2.03
C THR A 164 21.39 16.04 2.01
N ARG A 165 20.88 16.58 3.11
CA ARG A 165 20.95 18.02 3.38
C ARG A 165 22.43 18.40 3.34
N ARG A 166 22.84 19.09 2.27
CA ARG A 166 24.11 19.79 2.24
C ARG A 166 23.97 20.95 3.21
N GLU A 167 24.61 20.85 4.37
CA GLU A 167 24.91 22.02 5.19
C GLU A 167 25.87 22.88 4.36
N ASN A 168 25.33 23.97 3.82
CA ASN A 168 26.13 24.93 3.06
C ASN A 168 26.38 26.13 3.98
N ASP A 169 27.53 26.09 4.65
CA ASP A 169 28.12 27.25 5.30
C ASP A 169 28.37 28.34 4.24
N GLY A 170 28.16 29.62 4.59
CA GLY A 170 28.17 30.67 3.57
C GLY A 170 27.55 32.02 3.96
N SER A 171 28.21 32.71 4.88
CA SER A 171 28.36 34.18 4.93
C SER A 171 27.13 35.12 4.89
N SER A 172 27.06 35.98 5.89
CA SER A 172 26.10 37.09 6.04
C SER A 172 26.25 38.18 4.97
N ASN A 173 25.14 38.64 4.39
CA ASN A 173 25.06 40.03 3.90
C ASN A 173 23.64 40.63 3.94
N GLN A 174 23.48 41.61 4.84
CA GLN A 174 22.66 42.84 4.77
C GLN A 174 21.23 42.85 4.19
N GLN A 175 20.30 43.27 5.06
CA GLN A 175 19.23 44.26 4.80
C GLN A 175 18.18 43.91 3.72
N GLY A 176 17.21 43.05 4.07
CA GLY A 176 15.95 42.84 3.31
C GLY A 176 14.69 42.63 4.16
N ASP A 177 14.84 42.68 5.48
CA ASP A 177 14.11 41.82 6.41
C ASP A 177 12.60 42.17 6.58
N ALA A 178 12.19 43.39 6.22
CA ALA A 178 10.82 43.86 6.44
C ALA A 178 9.84 43.37 5.36
N GLU A 179 10.19 43.48 4.07
CA GLU A 179 9.30 43.04 2.99
C GLU A 179 9.22 41.51 2.90
N GLU A 180 10.34 40.81 3.10
CA GLU A 180 10.36 39.35 3.09
C GLU A 180 9.47 38.79 4.23
N PHE A 181 9.62 39.29 5.45
CA PHE A 181 8.78 38.92 6.59
C PHE A 181 7.30 39.24 6.37
N LEU A 182 6.97 40.39 5.78
CA LEU A 182 5.59 40.77 5.43
C LEU A 182 5.01 39.90 4.29
N SER A 183 5.83 39.43 3.35
CA SER A 183 5.42 38.51 2.28
C SER A 183 5.09 37.11 2.83
N LEU A 184 5.92 36.60 3.74
CA LEU A 184 5.74 35.33 4.45
C LEU A 184 4.45 35.34 5.31
N GLN A 185 4.11 36.49 5.91
CA GLN A 185 2.84 36.64 6.63
C GLN A 185 1.60 36.63 5.72
N ARG A 186 1.69 37.17 4.49
CA ARG A 186 0.56 37.19 3.52
C ARG A 186 0.26 35.80 2.96
N ASN A 187 1.28 34.97 2.74
CA ASN A 187 1.13 33.58 2.29
C ASN A 187 0.88 32.56 3.42
N SER A 188 0.50 33.01 4.62
CA SER A 188 0.23 32.10 5.76
C SER A 188 -1.02 31.23 5.54
N VAL A 189 -0.79 30.00 5.07
CA VAL A 189 -1.87 29.03 4.84
C VAL A 189 -2.61 28.72 6.14
N ARG A 190 -3.92 28.53 6.04
CA ARG A 190 -4.79 28.21 7.19
C ARG A 190 -5.40 26.84 7.03
N CYS A 191 -5.59 26.15 8.15
CA CYS A 191 -6.33 24.89 8.17
C CYS A 191 -7.80 25.16 7.88
N CYS A 192 -8.36 24.55 6.83
CA CYS A 192 -9.77 24.76 6.45
C CYS A 192 -10.79 24.23 7.48
N VAL A 193 -10.34 23.55 8.54
CA VAL A 193 -11.19 23.00 9.61
C VAL A 193 -11.17 23.88 10.87
N CYS A 194 -10.00 24.14 11.47
CA CYS A 194 -9.90 24.99 12.68
C CYS A 194 -9.70 26.48 12.39
N ARG A 195 -9.40 26.88 11.14
CA ARG A 195 -9.14 28.26 10.68
C ARG A 195 -7.86 28.93 11.24
N GLU A 196 -7.13 28.22 12.10
CA GLU A 196 -5.81 28.62 12.60
C GLU A 196 -4.76 28.63 11.48
N ARG A 197 -3.72 29.48 11.63
CA ARG A 197 -2.54 29.50 10.76
C ARG A 197 -1.73 28.23 10.95
N THR A 198 -1.28 27.62 9.86
CA THR A 198 -0.43 26.42 9.91
C THR A 198 1.04 26.80 10.15
N ARG A 199 1.75 25.97 10.92
CA ARG A 199 3.19 26.06 11.21
C ARG A 199 3.95 25.05 10.35
N GLU A 200 5.26 25.24 10.18
CA GLU A 200 6.11 24.30 9.43
C GLU A 200 6.17 22.89 10.05
N SER A 201 6.04 22.80 11.38
CA SER A 201 5.97 21.54 12.11
C SER A 201 4.62 20.82 12.04
N ASP A 202 3.60 21.44 11.43
CA ASP A 202 2.26 20.85 11.36
C ASP A 202 2.19 19.68 10.36
N THR A 203 1.60 18.58 10.80
CA THR A 203 1.26 17.48 9.89
C THR A 203 -0.03 17.82 9.15
N LEU A 204 0.12 18.29 7.91
CA LEU A 204 -0.96 18.71 7.03
C LEU A 204 -1.32 17.63 6.00
N LEU A 205 -2.60 17.56 5.64
CA LEU A 205 -3.11 16.79 4.50
C LEU A 205 -3.68 17.77 3.46
N LYS A 206 -3.42 17.46 2.18
CA LYS A 206 -3.99 18.14 1.01
C LYS A 206 -5.02 17.22 0.34
N CYS A 207 -5.92 17.78 -0.46
CA CYS A 207 -6.82 16.96 -1.28
C CYS A 207 -6.06 16.19 -2.37
N VAL A 208 -6.60 15.04 -2.77
CA VAL A 208 -6.13 14.26 -3.93
C VAL A 208 -6.69 14.76 -5.26
N HIS A 209 -7.72 15.62 -5.24
CA HIS A 209 -8.24 16.24 -6.46
C HIS A 209 -7.37 17.47 -6.83
N PRO A 210 -6.71 17.51 -8.02
CA PRO A 210 -5.70 18.52 -8.34
C PRO A 210 -6.18 19.98 -8.21
N LYS A 211 -7.43 20.26 -8.61
CA LYS A 211 -8.03 21.59 -8.57
C LYS A 211 -8.57 22.01 -7.18
N CYS A 212 -8.34 21.22 -6.12
CA CYS A 212 -8.91 21.46 -4.80
C CYS A 212 -7.89 22.06 -3.81
N SER A 213 -8.12 23.29 -3.38
CA SER A 213 -7.31 24.02 -2.39
C SER A 213 -7.48 23.55 -0.93
N MET A 214 -8.07 22.37 -0.67
CA MET A 214 -8.24 21.88 0.69
C MET A 214 -6.90 21.51 1.31
N GLN A 215 -6.54 22.22 2.38
CA GLN A 215 -5.46 21.87 3.29
C GLN A 215 -5.98 21.89 4.74
N ALA A 216 -5.62 20.88 5.54
CA ALA A 216 -6.01 20.79 6.94
C ALA A 216 -4.97 20.04 7.77
N HIS A 217 -4.89 20.34 9.07
CA HIS A 217 -4.20 19.48 10.03
C HIS A 217 -4.79 18.07 10.02
N ILE A 218 -3.92 17.06 10.05
CA ILE A 218 -4.32 15.65 10.05
C ILE A 218 -5.33 15.34 11.17
N ILE A 219 -5.12 15.89 12.38
CA ILE A 219 -6.01 15.67 13.53
C ILE A 219 -7.37 16.34 13.30
N CYS A 220 -7.41 17.55 12.76
CA CYS A 220 -8.66 18.26 12.49
C CYS A 220 -9.48 17.57 11.40
N LEU A 221 -8.84 17.11 10.32
CA LEU A 221 -9.51 16.39 9.25
C LEU A 221 -10.01 15.01 9.74
N ALA A 222 -9.19 14.28 10.52
CA ALA A 222 -9.58 13.02 11.12
C ALA A 222 -10.80 13.18 12.04
N LYS A 223 -10.79 14.15 12.97
CA LYS A 223 -11.94 14.46 13.85
C LYS A 223 -13.20 14.78 13.04
N LYS A 224 -13.07 15.49 11.91
CA LYS A 224 -14.21 15.80 11.04
C LYS A 224 -14.78 14.54 10.37
N PHE A 225 -13.92 13.69 9.81
CA PHE A 225 -14.35 12.45 9.15
C PHE A 225 -14.91 11.41 10.12
N LEU A 226 -14.44 11.41 11.38
CA LEU A 226 -14.91 10.52 12.44
C LEU A 226 -16.12 11.04 13.23
N SER A 227 -16.66 12.21 12.87
CA SER A 227 -17.75 12.86 13.62
C SER A 227 -19.02 12.01 13.78
N SER A 228 -19.28 11.09 12.84
CA SER A 228 -20.39 10.12 12.90
C SER A 228 -19.96 8.69 13.30
N GLN A 229 -18.71 8.49 13.73
CA GLN A 229 -18.12 7.18 14.02
C GLN A 229 -17.47 7.16 15.42
N PRO A 230 -18.27 7.22 16.51
CA PRO A 230 -17.74 7.25 17.88
C PRO A 230 -16.85 6.02 18.19
N GLY A 231 -15.79 6.24 18.97
CA GLY A 231 -14.83 5.21 19.36
C GLY A 231 -13.82 4.80 18.26
N GLN A 232 -13.96 5.31 17.03
CA GLN A 232 -12.99 5.07 15.95
C GLN A 232 -11.87 6.12 15.96
N ILE A 233 -10.64 5.71 15.62
CA ILE A 233 -9.43 6.55 15.69
C ILE A 233 -8.87 6.89 14.30
N VAL A 234 -8.98 5.97 13.35
CA VAL A 234 -8.47 6.12 11.98
C VAL A 234 -9.67 6.24 11.03
N PRO A 235 -9.85 7.34 10.28
CA PRO A 235 -10.91 7.43 9.26
C PRO A 235 -10.71 6.40 8.14
N ILE A 236 -11.79 5.99 7.48
CA ILE A 236 -11.74 5.21 6.23
C ILE A 236 -11.84 6.17 5.05
N ASP A 237 -12.85 7.03 5.07
CA ASP A 237 -13.19 8.01 4.05
C ASP A 237 -13.79 9.27 4.70
N GLY A 238 -14.09 10.28 3.88
CA GLY A 238 -14.94 11.39 4.28
C GLY A 238 -15.12 12.43 3.17
N LYS A 239 -16.11 13.32 3.34
CA LYS A 239 -16.37 14.41 2.40
C LYS A 239 -15.38 15.55 2.59
N CYS A 240 -14.66 15.90 1.53
CA CYS A 240 -13.70 17.00 1.51
C CYS A 240 -14.36 18.33 1.94
N PRO A 241 -13.81 19.07 2.93
CA PRO A 241 -14.37 20.34 3.39
C PRO A 241 -14.64 21.38 2.28
N VAL A 242 -13.79 21.40 1.24
CA VAL A 242 -13.85 22.37 0.13
C VAL A 242 -14.66 21.80 -1.04
N CYS A 243 -14.12 20.87 -1.83
CA CYS A 243 -14.77 20.37 -3.05
C CYS A 243 -15.93 19.37 -2.83
N LYS A 244 -16.24 19.01 -1.58
CA LYS A 244 -17.32 18.08 -1.16
C LYS A 244 -17.22 16.63 -1.66
N ALA A 245 -16.34 16.33 -2.59
CA ALA A 245 -16.05 14.98 -3.05
C ALA A 245 -15.69 14.04 -1.88
N VAL A 246 -16.09 12.78 -1.98
CA VAL A 246 -15.69 11.73 -1.04
C VAL A 246 -14.25 11.33 -1.38
N VAL A 247 -13.38 11.34 -0.37
CA VAL A 247 -11.96 10.95 -0.50
C VAL A 247 -11.63 9.88 0.51
N LEU A 248 -10.83 8.88 0.13
CA LEU A 248 -10.35 7.87 1.07
C LEU A 248 -9.22 8.46 1.92
N TRP A 249 -9.24 8.15 3.21
CA TRP A 249 -8.17 8.53 4.15
C TRP A 249 -6.81 7.96 3.71
N GLY A 250 -6.81 6.74 3.17
CA GLY A 250 -5.63 6.11 2.60
C GLY A 250 -4.96 6.93 1.51
N ASP A 251 -5.75 7.51 0.60
CA ASP A 251 -5.23 8.29 -0.53
C ASP A 251 -4.63 9.62 -0.05
N LEU A 252 -5.26 10.28 0.93
CA LEU A 252 -4.72 11.50 1.55
C LEU A 252 -3.36 11.24 2.22
N ILE A 253 -3.20 10.11 2.91
CA ILE A 253 -1.94 9.71 3.54
C ILE A 253 -0.88 9.37 2.47
N ARG A 254 -1.25 8.59 1.44
CA ARG A 254 -0.38 8.28 0.29
C ARG A 254 0.08 9.54 -0.45
N ALA A 255 -0.81 10.51 -0.69
CA ALA A 255 -0.48 11.79 -1.32
C ALA A 255 0.56 12.57 -0.52
N ARG A 256 0.38 12.65 0.81
CA ARG A 256 1.37 13.27 1.71
C ARG A 256 2.72 12.54 1.69
N GLN A 257 2.73 11.23 1.48
CA GLN A 257 3.93 10.39 1.40
C GLN A 257 4.61 10.41 0.01
N GLY A 258 4.07 11.14 -0.97
CA GLY A 258 4.66 11.30 -2.30
C GLY A 258 4.14 10.33 -3.38
N CYS A 259 3.33 9.33 -3.01
CA CYS A 259 2.89 8.26 -3.93
C CYS A 259 1.94 8.69 -5.07
N TYR A 260 1.65 9.99 -5.20
CA TYR A 260 0.82 10.56 -6.28
C TYR A 260 1.48 11.76 -6.99
N GLN A 261 2.77 12.01 -6.77
CA GLN A 261 3.46 13.20 -7.34
C GLN A 261 3.58 13.19 -8.88
N ASN A 262 3.41 12.05 -9.54
CA ASN A 262 3.60 11.87 -10.98
C ASN A 262 2.31 11.46 -11.72
N LEU A 263 1.12 11.65 -11.13
CA LEU A 263 -0.16 11.37 -11.82
C LEU A 263 -0.39 12.26 -13.06
N GLU A 264 0.27 13.43 -13.14
CA GLU A 264 0.14 14.38 -14.24
C GLU A 264 1.08 14.07 -15.44
N GLU A 265 2.12 13.26 -15.26
CA GLU A 265 3.06 12.88 -16.34
C GLU A 265 2.54 11.75 -17.24
N CYS A 266 1.46 11.07 -16.84
CA CYS A 266 0.89 9.95 -17.61
C CYS A 266 -0.12 10.39 -18.68
N THR A 267 -0.43 11.68 -18.79
CA THR A 267 -1.40 12.25 -19.75
C THR A 267 -0.74 13.09 -20.86
N SER A 268 0.58 13.06 -20.99
CA SER A 268 1.36 13.83 -21.98
C SER A 268 2.41 12.99 -22.71
N ALA A 269 2.15 11.68 -22.85
CA ALA A 269 2.99 10.73 -23.59
C ALA A 269 2.16 9.97 -24.66
N GLU A 270 1.07 10.57 -25.12
CA GLU A 270 0.28 10.13 -26.27
C GLU A 270 0.51 11.10 -27.44
N GLU A 271 1.72 11.06 -28.02
CA GLU A 271 2.04 11.60 -29.35
C GLU A 271 3.45 11.08 -29.72
N ASP A 272 3.49 9.86 -30.25
CA ASP A 272 4.51 9.29 -31.16
C ASP A 272 4.11 7.82 -31.41
N ALA A 273 3.40 7.59 -32.50
CA ALA A 273 2.95 6.28 -32.98
C ALA A 273 3.78 5.84 -34.21
N GLU A 274 3.52 4.61 -34.70
CA GLU A 274 4.22 3.93 -35.81
C GLU A 274 5.59 3.34 -35.36
N ASP A 275 5.93 2.06 -35.52
CA ASP A 275 5.28 0.91 -36.18
C ASP A 275 5.76 -0.42 -35.50
N ASP A 276 5.45 -1.68 -35.84
CA ASP A 276 4.80 -2.33 -37.01
C ASP A 276 4.12 -3.68 -36.61
N ASN A 277 3.22 -4.15 -37.47
CA ASN A 277 2.88 -5.56 -37.79
C ASN A 277 3.00 -6.67 -36.72
N TRP A 278 1.88 -6.98 -36.04
CA TRP A 278 1.67 -8.29 -35.38
C TRP A 278 0.32 -8.95 -35.71
N THR A 279 -0.62 -8.24 -36.36
CA THR A 279 -2.02 -8.67 -36.52
C THR A 279 -2.29 -9.53 -37.76
N GLN A 280 -1.33 -9.73 -38.66
CA GLN A 280 -1.53 -10.54 -39.88
C GLN A 280 -1.16 -12.03 -39.72
N GLN A 281 -0.48 -12.44 -38.65
CA GLN A 281 0.08 -13.80 -38.54
C GLN A 281 -0.80 -14.82 -37.75
N LEU A 282 -2.10 -14.52 -37.57
CA LEU A 282 -3.05 -15.38 -36.84
C LEU A 282 -4.24 -15.91 -37.67
N GLN A 283 -4.24 -15.73 -39.00
CA GLN A 283 -5.31 -16.23 -39.89
C GLN A 283 -4.90 -17.38 -40.84
N SER A 284 -3.66 -17.89 -40.75
CA SER A 284 -3.15 -18.96 -41.64
C SER A 284 -2.94 -20.33 -40.98
N GLN A 285 -3.61 -20.61 -39.85
CA GLN A 285 -3.58 -21.94 -39.19
C GLN A 285 -4.99 -22.50 -38.86
N VAL A 286 -6.02 -22.08 -39.59
CA VAL A 286 -7.36 -22.73 -39.57
C VAL A 286 -7.92 -22.85 -40.99
N THR A 287 -7.22 -23.61 -41.84
CA THR A 287 -7.72 -24.33 -43.03
C THR A 287 -6.73 -25.45 -43.35
#